data_AF-F9X875-F1
#
_entry.id   AF-F9X875-F1
#
_cell.length_a   1.000
_cell.length_b   1.000
_cell.length_c   1.000
_cell.angle_alpha   90.00
_cell.angle_beta   90.00
_cell.angle_gamma   90.00
#
_symmetry.space_group_name_H-M   'P 1'
#
loop_
_entity.id
_entity.type
_entity.pdbx_description
1 polymer ?
#
loop_
_entity_poly.entity_id
_entity_poly.type
_entity_poly.pdbx_seq_one_letter_code
_entity_poly.pdbx_strand_id
1 'polypeptide(L)'
;KKGTATVTSKKRGRQAQDSAAEMSNEEEDEIVEPPKKRGRPAKAQAAQDNEVSDEGEAQEPAPTPVKRDVSSSGKQYWLMKAEQEDRDETAKSGRVVNTKFTIDDLRSKTAPELWDGVRNATAAKNMRAMKVGDLAFFYASGGKQGRKPGIVGIMEIVKAAEIDQTVYDENSLGYVEKEKDRGRWVAVQVEYRSKLTKPVYLSELQKYKGGSGVLSNMQELTAARLSVSKVSEEEWNFITEK
;
A
#
# COMPACT_ATOMS: atom_id res chain seq x y z
N LYS A 1 -60.94 33.50 10.86
CA LYS A 1 -61.26 33.99 9.50
C LYS A 1 -60.55 33.09 8.50
N LYS A 2 -61.32 32.47 7.61
CA LYS A 2 -60.90 31.50 6.59
C LYS A 2 -60.09 32.19 5.48
N GLY A 3 -59.07 31.50 4.97
CA GLY A 3 -58.39 31.83 3.72
C GLY A 3 -58.31 30.55 2.87
N THR A 4 -59.23 30.43 1.93
CA THR A 4 -59.38 29.36 0.95
C THR A 4 -58.81 29.80 -0.41
N ALA A 5 -58.09 28.93 -1.10
CA ALA A 5 -58.03 28.91 -2.58
C ALA A 5 -57.54 27.53 -3.12
N THR A 6 -58.51 26.78 -3.65
CA THR A 6 -58.52 25.84 -4.82
C THR A 6 -57.39 26.00 -5.84
N VAL A 7 -56.72 24.97 -6.40
CA VAL A 7 -57.08 23.78 -7.23
C VAL A 7 -57.82 24.08 -8.55
N THR A 8 -57.15 23.83 -9.69
CA THR A 8 -57.64 23.18 -10.95
C THR A 8 -56.44 23.04 -11.91
N SER A 9 -55.91 21.84 -12.22
CA SER A 9 -56.32 20.84 -13.25
C SER A 9 -56.30 21.33 -14.70
N LYS A 10 -55.54 20.67 -15.61
CA LYS A 10 -55.98 19.60 -16.54
C LYS A 10 -55.04 19.43 -17.76
N LYS A 11 -54.81 18.13 -18.10
CA LYS A 11 -54.78 17.49 -19.45
C LYS A 11 -53.73 17.99 -20.47
N ARG A 12 -53.25 17.22 -21.45
CA ARG A 12 -53.22 15.81 -21.90
C ARG A 12 -52.45 15.90 -23.23
N GLY A 13 -51.63 14.91 -23.59
CA GLY A 13 -51.15 14.80 -24.97
C GLY A 13 -50.08 13.73 -25.10
N ARG A 14 -50.35 12.71 -25.91
CA ARG A 14 -49.61 11.46 -26.12
C ARG A 14 -49.51 11.25 -27.64
N GLN A 15 -48.49 10.49 -28.08
CA GLN A 15 -48.24 9.79 -29.38
C GLN A 15 -46.91 10.25 -30.03
N ALA A 16 -45.89 9.39 -30.14
CA ALA A 16 -45.67 8.23 -31.05
C ALA A 16 -45.35 8.73 -32.49
N GLN A 17 -44.28 8.33 -33.19
CA GLN A 17 -43.91 6.98 -33.65
C GLN A 17 -42.47 6.92 -34.24
N ASP A 18 -41.94 5.69 -34.29
CA ASP A 18 -41.09 5.01 -35.31
C ASP A 18 -39.79 5.69 -35.82
N SER A 19 -38.64 5.02 -35.87
CA SER A 19 -38.36 3.94 -36.84
C SER A 19 -37.06 3.17 -36.50
N ALA A 20 -37.03 1.90 -36.94
CA ALA A 20 -35.96 0.92 -36.80
C ALA A 20 -34.77 1.12 -37.76
N ALA A 21 -33.60 0.58 -37.39
CA ALA A 21 -32.67 -0.10 -38.29
C ALA A 21 -31.68 -0.97 -37.48
N GLU A 22 -31.81 -2.29 -37.63
CA GLU A 22 -30.78 -3.29 -37.34
C GLU A 22 -29.60 -3.12 -38.31
N MET A 23 -28.38 -3.44 -37.87
CA MET A 23 -27.38 -4.12 -38.71
C MET A 23 -26.42 -4.91 -37.81
N SER A 24 -26.42 -6.20 -38.07
CA SER A 24 -25.58 -7.30 -37.57
C SER A 24 -24.09 -7.10 -37.83
N ASN A 25 -23.26 -7.66 -36.93
CA ASN A 25 -22.00 -8.32 -37.32
C ASN A 25 -21.56 -9.29 -36.20
N GLU A 26 -21.84 -10.58 -36.40
CA GLU A 26 -20.98 -11.71 -36.03
C GLU A 26 -19.92 -11.77 -37.15
N GLU A 27 -18.62 -12.03 -36.95
CA GLU A 27 -17.87 -13.22 -36.50
C GLU A 27 -16.39 -12.80 -36.82
N GLU A 28 -15.31 -13.14 -36.10
CA GLU A 28 -14.65 -14.44 -36.05
C GLU A 28 -13.39 -14.32 -35.16
N ASP A 29 -13.04 -15.43 -34.51
CA ASP A 29 -11.84 -15.65 -33.70
C ASP A 29 -10.55 -15.64 -34.53
N GLU A 30 -9.48 -15.01 -34.03
CA GLU A 30 -8.11 -15.38 -34.41
C GLU A 30 -7.22 -15.56 -33.17
N ILE A 31 -6.76 -16.80 -33.03
CA ILE A 31 -5.91 -17.35 -31.98
C ILE A 31 -4.46 -17.05 -32.37
N VAL A 32 -3.72 -16.27 -31.55
CA VAL A 32 -2.26 -16.14 -31.71
C VAL A 32 -1.54 -16.80 -30.54
N GLU A 33 -0.92 -17.95 -30.84
CA GLU A 33 -0.02 -18.71 -29.96
C GLU A 33 1.31 -17.97 -29.68
N PRO A 34 2.00 -18.27 -28.56
CA PRO A 34 3.21 -17.58 -28.13
C PRO A 34 4.49 -18.17 -28.78
N PRO A 35 5.55 -17.37 -29.01
CA PRO A 35 6.81 -17.91 -29.47
C PRO A 35 7.58 -18.63 -28.35
N LYS A 36 8.19 -19.74 -28.76
CA LYS A 36 8.91 -20.75 -27.98
C LYS A 36 10.25 -20.28 -27.41
N LYS A 37 10.60 -20.91 -26.29
CA LYS A 37 11.92 -21.01 -25.65
C LYS A 37 13.04 -21.36 -26.64
N ARG A 38 14.12 -20.57 -26.63
CA ARG A 38 15.53 -20.93 -26.94
C ARG A 38 16.37 -19.91 -26.15
N GLY A 39 17.43 -20.18 -25.43
CA GLY A 39 18.25 -21.34 -25.16
C GLY A 39 19.49 -20.76 -24.49
N ARG A 40 19.82 -21.25 -23.29
CA ARG A 40 21.05 -20.92 -22.54
C ARG A 40 22.28 -21.34 -23.38
N PRO A 41 23.37 -20.58 -23.34
CA PRO A 41 24.68 -21.20 -23.37
C PRO A 41 25.44 -20.94 -22.07
N ALA A 42 26.39 -21.85 -21.86
CA ALA A 42 27.05 -22.13 -20.61
C ALA A 42 28.26 -21.24 -20.33
N LYS A 43 28.61 -21.28 -19.05
CA LYS A 43 29.88 -20.96 -18.38
C LYS A 43 31.12 -21.29 -19.23
N ALA A 44 32.07 -20.36 -19.28
CA ALA A 44 33.48 -20.65 -19.51
C ALA A 44 34.32 -19.88 -18.48
N GLN A 45 35.02 -20.63 -17.64
CA GLN A 45 36.11 -20.19 -16.80
C GLN A 45 37.34 -19.94 -17.67
N ALA A 46 38.11 -18.91 -17.35
CA ALA A 46 39.54 -18.87 -17.62
C ALA A 46 40.22 -18.14 -16.45
N ALA A 47 40.87 -18.92 -15.61
CA ALA A 47 41.92 -18.48 -14.71
C ALA A 47 43.21 -18.33 -15.54
N GLN A 48 43.96 -17.25 -15.30
CA GLN A 48 45.39 -17.24 -15.57
C GLN A 48 46.08 -16.46 -14.45
N ASP A 49 46.88 -17.22 -13.70
CA ASP A 49 47.92 -16.77 -12.79
C ASP A 49 48.99 -16.00 -13.57
N ASN A 50 49.56 -14.96 -12.94
CA ASN A 50 50.99 -14.68 -13.10
C ASN A 50 51.50 -13.90 -11.89
N GLU A 51 52.40 -14.54 -11.13
CA GLU A 51 53.28 -13.93 -10.14
C GLU A 51 54.31 -13.03 -10.81
N VAL A 52 54.61 -11.86 -10.23
CA VAL A 52 55.99 -11.33 -10.07
C VAL A 52 56.05 -10.50 -8.77
N SER A 53 57.11 -10.74 -8.00
CA SER A 53 57.69 -10.04 -6.84
C SER A 53 57.98 -8.54 -7.11
N ASP A 54 58.36 -7.62 -6.21
CA ASP A 54 59.04 -7.63 -4.92
C ASP A 54 59.03 -6.21 -4.29
N GLU A 55 59.15 -6.13 -2.96
CA GLU A 55 59.74 -5.09 -2.07
C GLU A 55 59.29 -3.59 -1.97
N GLY A 56 59.11 -3.16 -0.69
CA GLY A 56 59.24 -1.79 -0.13
C GLY A 56 57.97 -0.91 -0.23
N GLU A 57 57.41 -0.24 0.79
CA GLU A 57 57.96 0.44 1.96
C GLU A 57 56.78 0.82 2.90
N ALA A 58 57.05 0.99 4.20
CA ALA A 58 56.05 1.17 5.26
C ALA A 58 55.31 2.53 5.22
N GLN A 59 53.98 2.50 5.37
CA GLN A 59 53.18 3.65 5.80
C GLN A 59 52.12 3.21 6.82
N GLU A 60 52.16 3.83 8.00
CA GLU A 60 51.15 3.70 9.06
C GLU A 60 49.76 4.10 8.54
N PRO A 61 48.68 3.34 8.82
CA PRO A 61 47.35 3.74 8.39
C PRO A 61 46.78 4.81 9.33
N ALA A 62 46.35 5.93 8.73
CA ALA A 62 45.49 6.94 9.35
C ALA A 62 44.22 6.30 9.98
N PRO A 63 43.63 6.91 11.03
CA PRO A 63 42.49 6.33 11.73
C PRO A 63 41.30 6.21 10.79
N THR A 64 40.86 4.98 10.57
CA THR A 64 39.63 4.66 9.85
C THR A 64 38.43 5.27 10.57
N PRO A 65 37.44 5.83 9.85
CA PRO A 65 36.19 6.24 10.48
C PRO A 65 35.52 4.98 11.02
N VAL A 66 35.28 4.97 12.32
CA VAL A 66 34.60 3.89 13.03
C VAL A 66 33.27 3.67 12.33
N LYS A 67 33.16 2.59 11.55
CA LYS A 67 31.87 2.12 11.06
C LYS A 67 31.10 1.72 12.31
N ARG A 68 30.09 2.51 12.67
CA ARG A 68 29.10 2.11 13.67
C ARG A 68 28.54 0.79 13.19
N ASP A 69 28.81 -0.26 13.96
CA ASP A 69 28.21 -1.57 13.79
C ASP A 69 26.73 -1.42 14.14
N VAL A 70 25.92 -1.04 13.15
CA VAL A 70 24.47 -1.09 13.27
C VAL A 70 24.14 -2.57 13.21
N SER A 71 24.00 -3.19 14.37
CA SER A 71 23.51 -4.55 14.48
C SER A 71 22.13 -4.60 13.81
N SER A 72 22.05 -5.11 12.58
CA SER A 72 20.76 -5.24 11.91
C SER A 72 19.90 -6.16 12.78
N SER A 73 18.81 -5.63 13.33
CA SER A 73 17.96 -6.38 14.27
C SER A 73 17.25 -7.59 13.62
N GLY A 74 17.49 -7.85 12.34
CA GLY A 74 16.80 -8.86 11.52
C GLY A 74 15.35 -8.51 11.22
N LYS A 75 14.84 -7.40 11.77
CA LYS A 75 13.48 -6.91 11.59
C LYS A 75 13.30 -6.27 10.23
N GLN A 76 12.10 -6.39 9.68
CA GLN A 76 11.69 -5.62 8.52
C GLN A 76 10.80 -4.45 8.96
N TYR A 77 10.84 -3.39 8.17
CA TYR A 77 10.09 -2.17 8.44
C TYR A 77 9.12 -1.89 7.30
N TRP A 78 7.96 -1.37 7.67
CA TRP A 78 6.84 -1.15 6.76
C TRP A 78 6.19 0.21 7.01
N LEU A 79 5.37 0.64 6.05
CA LEU A 79 4.46 1.76 6.21
C LEU A 79 3.09 1.33 5.70
N MET A 80 2.06 1.59 6.49
CA MET A 80 0.68 1.16 6.19
C MET A 80 -0.26 2.35 6.37
N LYS A 81 -1.08 2.61 5.36
CA LYS A 81 -1.96 3.79 5.30
C LYS A 81 -3.36 3.47 5.78
N ALA A 82 -3.92 4.38 6.57
CA ALA A 82 -5.33 4.37 6.96
C ALA A 82 -5.92 5.78 6.82
N GLU A 83 -7.18 5.85 6.40
CA GLU A 83 -7.88 7.11 6.19
C GLU A 83 -8.18 7.78 7.54
N GLN A 84 -7.74 9.02 7.71
CA GLN A 84 -7.89 9.75 8.98
C GLN A 84 -9.16 10.61 9.06
N GLU A 85 -9.88 10.74 7.94
CA GLU A 85 -11.05 11.60 7.78
C GLU A 85 -12.28 10.72 7.51
N ASP A 86 -13.46 11.21 7.89
CA ASP A 86 -14.71 10.49 7.62
C ASP A 86 -14.91 10.41 6.11
N ARG A 87 -15.05 9.18 5.62
CA ARG A 87 -15.29 8.89 4.21
C ARG A 87 -16.15 7.65 4.08
N ASP A 88 -17.37 7.89 3.62
CA ASP A 88 -18.35 6.85 3.36
C ASP A 88 -18.09 6.24 1.98
N GLU A 89 -18.02 4.91 1.95
CA GLU A 89 -17.94 4.11 0.74
C GLU A 89 -19.07 3.07 0.74
N THR A 90 -19.56 2.71 -0.45
CA THR A 90 -20.66 1.77 -0.60
C THR A 90 -20.11 0.40 -0.96
N ALA A 91 -20.38 -0.60 -0.12
CA ALA A 91 -20.07 -2.00 -0.38
C ALA A 91 -20.96 -2.60 -1.49
N LYS A 92 -20.62 -3.80 -1.98
CA LYS A 92 -21.38 -4.48 -3.05
C LYS A 92 -22.86 -4.66 -2.69
N SER A 93 -23.16 -4.95 -1.42
CA SER A 93 -24.54 -5.10 -0.93
C SER A 93 -25.36 -3.80 -0.89
N GLY A 94 -24.72 -2.64 -1.15
CA GLY A 94 -25.33 -1.32 -0.95
C GLY A 94 -25.16 -0.75 0.46
N ARG A 95 -24.53 -1.51 1.38
CA ARG A 95 -24.19 -1.02 2.72
C ARG A 95 -23.19 0.13 2.64
N VAL A 96 -23.47 1.21 3.35
CA VAL A 96 -22.51 2.31 3.53
C VAL A 96 -21.57 1.97 4.68
N VAL A 97 -20.26 2.06 4.43
CA VAL A 97 -19.19 1.81 5.37
C VAL A 97 -18.33 3.06 5.48
N ASN A 98 -18.14 3.55 6.70
CA ASN A 98 -17.19 4.62 6.96
C ASN A 98 -15.77 4.04 7.07
N THR A 99 -14.84 4.58 6.29
CA THR A 99 -13.46 4.06 6.14
C THR A 99 -12.45 4.68 7.11
N LYS A 100 -12.90 5.57 7.99
CA LYS A 100 -12.01 6.25 8.94
C LYS A 100 -11.45 5.27 9.94
N PHE A 101 -10.13 5.26 10.06
CA PHE A 101 -9.43 4.50 11.07
C PHE A 101 -8.15 5.25 11.47
N THR A 102 -8.10 5.70 12.72
CA THR A 102 -7.00 6.49 13.25
C THR A 102 -6.10 5.66 14.17
N ILE A 103 -4.91 6.18 14.45
CA ILE A 103 -4.01 5.51 15.41
C ILE A 103 -4.59 5.46 16.83
N ASP A 104 -5.47 6.40 17.20
CA ASP A 104 -6.13 6.36 18.51
C ASP A 104 -7.22 5.26 18.54
N ASP A 105 -7.88 5.00 17.41
CA ASP A 105 -8.76 3.85 17.26
C ASP A 105 -7.97 2.55 17.42
N LEU A 106 -6.80 2.42 16.77
CA LEU A 106 -5.91 1.27 16.95
C LEU A 106 -5.44 1.11 18.40
N ARG A 107 -5.10 2.21 19.07
CA ARG A 107 -4.72 2.21 20.50
C ARG A 107 -5.85 1.69 21.39
N SER A 108 -7.10 1.98 21.04
CA SER A 108 -8.27 1.59 21.82
C SER A 108 -8.63 0.11 21.70
N LYS A 109 -8.03 -0.63 20.75
CA LYS A 109 -8.29 -2.05 20.55
C LYS A 109 -7.78 -2.88 21.73
N THR A 110 -8.60 -3.83 22.16
CA THR A 110 -8.28 -4.77 23.26
C THR A 110 -7.73 -6.11 22.77
N ALA A 111 -7.66 -6.29 21.44
CA ALA A 111 -7.11 -7.46 20.76
C ALA A 111 -6.41 -6.99 19.47
N PRO A 112 -5.54 -7.82 18.86
CA PRO A 112 -4.94 -7.51 17.57
C PRO A 112 -5.96 -7.10 16.51
N GLU A 113 -5.67 -6.01 15.80
CA GLU A 113 -6.54 -5.50 14.74
C GLU A 113 -6.20 -6.16 13.41
N LEU A 114 -7.23 -6.64 12.71
CA LEU A 114 -7.07 -7.15 11.34
C LEU A 114 -6.86 -5.98 10.37
N TRP A 115 -5.74 -5.97 9.65
CA TRP A 115 -5.48 -5.00 8.59
C TRP A 115 -5.98 -5.55 7.25
N ASP A 116 -7.28 -5.43 7.01
CA ASP A 116 -7.97 -5.97 5.83
C ASP A 116 -8.13 -4.95 4.68
N GLY A 117 -8.89 -5.32 3.65
CA GLY A 117 -9.34 -4.39 2.61
C GLY A 117 -8.27 -4.00 1.58
N VAL A 118 -7.05 -4.52 1.70
CA VAL A 118 -5.97 -4.26 0.75
C VAL A 118 -6.24 -4.95 -0.59
N ARG A 119 -6.52 -4.16 -1.63
CA ARG A 119 -6.84 -4.65 -3.00
C ARG A 119 -5.83 -4.22 -4.07
N ASN A 120 -4.60 -3.89 -3.65
CA ASN A 120 -3.47 -3.67 -4.55
C ASN A 120 -2.52 -4.89 -4.52
N ALA A 121 -2.18 -5.45 -5.68
CA ALA A 121 -1.39 -6.69 -5.77
C ALA A 121 0.03 -6.53 -5.18
N THR A 122 0.68 -5.38 -5.36
CA THR A 122 1.99 -5.09 -4.77
C THR A 122 1.89 -4.94 -3.26
N ALA A 123 0.85 -4.26 -2.76
CA ALA A 123 0.60 -4.14 -1.32
C ALA A 123 0.34 -5.52 -0.69
N ALA A 124 -0.49 -6.36 -1.31
CA ALA A 124 -0.73 -7.73 -0.85
C ALA A 124 0.53 -8.60 -0.90
N LYS A 125 1.44 -8.37 -1.86
CA LYS A 125 2.76 -9.02 -1.87
C LYS A 125 3.63 -8.56 -0.70
N ASN A 126 3.63 -7.27 -0.40
CA ASN A 126 4.35 -6.71 0.76
C ASN A 126 3.81 -7.32 2.06
N MET A 127 2.49 -7.40 2.23
CA MET A 127 1.87 -8.02 3.41
C MET A 127 2.24 -9.49 3.57
N ARG A 128 2.33 -10.27 2.49
CA ARG A 128 2.80 -11.66 2.55
C ARG A 128 4.24 -11.81 3.03
N ALA A 129 5.07 -10.78 2.84
CA ALA A 129 6.47 -10.81 3.25
C ALA A 129 6.67 -10.38 4.72
N MET A 130 5.64 -9.80 5.35
CA MET A 130 5.67 -9.40 6.76
C MET A 130 5.80 -10.62 7.68
N LYS A 131 6.56 -10.44 8.76
CA LYS A 131 6.76 -11.44 9.80
C LYS A 131 6.27 -10.91 11.14
N VAL A 132 5.92 -11.82 12.05
CA VAL A 132 5.62 -11.46 13.43
C VAL A 132 6.84 -10.75 14.05
N GLY A 133 6.61 -9.61 14.69
CA GLY A 133 7.65 -8.77 15.28
C GLY A 133 8.25 -7.72 14.35
N ASP A 134 7.83 -7.67 13.08
CA ASP A 134 8.13 -6.54 12.19
C ASP A 134 7.38 -5.28 12.65
N LEU A 135 7.98 -4.11 12.42
CA LEU A 135 7.38 -2.83 12.77
C LEU A 135 6.85 -2.11 11.52
N ALA A 136 5.77 -1.37 11.71
CA ALA A 136 5.17 -0.56 10.67
C ALA A 136 4.89 0.86 11.16
N PHE A 137 5.18 1.85 10.33
CA PHE A 137 4.64 3.19 10.49
C PHE A 137 3.14 3.18 10.19
N PHE A 138 2.35 3.72 11.12
CA PHE A 138 0.96 4.07 10.87
C PHE A 138 0.93 5.43 10.15
N TYR A 139 0.53 5.41 8.88
CA TYR A 139 0.43 6.60 8.05
C TYR A 139 -1.04 7.04 7.94
N ALA A 140 -1.33 8.23 8.46
CA ALA A 140 -2.62 8.87 8.30
C ALA A 140 -2.72 9.44 6.87
N SER A 141 -3.51 8.80 6.00
CA SER A 141 -3.79 9.29 4.63
C SER A 141 -4.92 10.33 4.62
N GLY A 142 -5.22 10.89 3.44
CA GLY A 142 -6.20 11.95 3.26
C GLY A 142 -5.61 13.36 3.41
N GLY A 143 -6.37 14.28 4.00
CA GLY A 143 -5.95 15.66 4.27
C GLY A 143 -6.70 16.72 3.48
N LYS A 144 -7.98 16.47 3.16
CA LYS A 144 -8.82 17.45 2.46
C LYS A 144 -9.45 18.45 3.44
N GLN A 145 -9.70 18.06 4.69
CA GLN A 145 -10.35 18.87 5.72
C GLN A 145 -9.34 19.49 6.70
N GLY A 146 -8.23 20.00 6.18
CA GLY A 146 -7.23 20.73 6.97
C GLY A 146 -6.28 19.86 7.79
N ARG A 147 -6.39 18.53 7.70
CA ARG A 147 -5.38 17.60 8.24
C ARG A 147 -4.27 17.38 7.23
N LYS A 148 -3.04 17.16 7.72
CA LYS A 148 -1.90 16.88 6.85
C LYS A 148 -1.66 15.38 6.84
N PRO A 149 -1.47 14.74 5.66
CA PRO A 149 -1.11 13.33 5.63
C PRO A 149 0.31 13.14 6.14
N GLY A 150 0.56 12.03 6.82
CA GLY A 150 1.85 11.76 7.43
C GLY A 150 1.89 10.57 8.37
N ILE A 151 3.09 10.27 8.84
CA ILE A 151 3.35 9.24 9.84
C ILE A 151 2.96 9.77 11.21
N VAL A 152 2.07 9.07 11.91
CA VAL A 152 1.53 9.50 13.21
C VAL A 152 1.89 8.55 14.36
N GLY A 153 2.49 7.40 14.06
CA GLY A 153 2.94 6.44 15.07
C GLY A 153 3.44 5.14 14.50
N ILE A 154 3.61 4.18 15.39
CA ILE A 154 4.21 2.88 15.13
C ILE A 154 3.28 1.79 15.66
N MET A 155 3.19 0.73 14.88
CA MET A 155 2.51 -0.52 15.22
C MET A 155 3.43 -1.71 14.90
N GLU A 156 3.07 -2.88 15.41
CA GLU A 156 3.78 -4.13 15.18
C GLU A 156 2.88 -5.15 14.51
N ILE A 157 3.46 -5.95 13.61
CA ILE A 157 2.79 -7.13 13.06
C ILE A 157 2.84 -8.25 14.11
N VAL A 158 1.68 -8.66 14.60
CA VAL A 158 1.57 -9.72 15.62
C VAL A 158 1.03 -11.04 15.08
N LYS A 159 0.47 -11.02 13.86
CA LYS A 159 0.15 -12.22 13.09
C LYS A 159 0.50 -12.02 11.62
N ALA A 160 1.24 -12.99 11.07
CA ALA A 160 1.61 -13.00 9.65
C ALA A 160 0.38 -13.16 8.74
N ALA A 161 0.60 -12.97 7.44
CA ALA A 161 -0.46 -12.91 6.45
C ALA A 161 -1.31 -14.19 6.38
N GLU A 162 -2.62 -14.02 6.46
CA GLU A 162 -3.64 -15.02 6.17
C GLU A 162 -4.59 -14.53 5.06
N ILE A 163 -5.39 -15.42 4.48
CA ILE A 163 -6.40 -15.00 3.49
C ILE A 163 -7.34 -14.00 4.14
N ASP A 164 -7.50 -12.85 3.49
CA ASP A 164 -8.40 -11.79 3.95
C ASP A 164 -9.85 -12.29 3.85
N GLN A 165 -10.52 -12.48 4.98
CA GLN A 165 -11.88 -13.03 5.04
C GLN A 165 -12.92 -12.07 4.44
N THR A 166 -12.60 -10.77 4.32
CA THR A 166 -13.51 -9.79 3.73
C THR A 166 -13.80 -10.03 2.25
N VAL A 167 -12.97 -10.84 1.56
CA VAL A 167 -13.20 -11.21 0.16
C VAL A 167 -14.51 -11.99 -0.05
N TYR A 168 -15.07 -12.58 1.01
CA TYR A 168 -16.31 -13.36 0.97
C TYR A 168 -17.55 -12.58 1.41
N ASP A 169 -17.39 -11.41 2.05
CA ASP A 169 -18.49 -10.64 2.63
C ASP A 169 -18.91 -9.47 1.74
N GLU A 170 -20.10 -9.56 1.14
CA GLU A 170 -20.66 -8.50 0.28
C GLU A 170 -20.93 -7.18 0.99
N ASN A 171 -20.96 -7.19 2.33
CA ASN A 171 -21.08 -5.99 3.16
C ASN A 171 -19.73 -5.32 3.44
N SER A 172 -18.62 -5.96 3.10
CA SER A 172 -17.29 -5.39 3.21
C SER A 172 -16.87 -4.70 1.91
N LEU A 173 -16.11 -3.61 2.05
CA LEU A 173 -15.43 -2.96 0.92
C LEU A 173 -14.37 -3.88 0.29
N GLY A 174 -13.94 -4.91 1.02
CA GLY A 174 -13.01 -5.92 0.54
C GLY A 174 -13.64 -7.02 -0.34
N TYR A 175 -14.96 -7.05 -0.55
CA TYR A 175 -15.61 -8.13 -1.30
C TYR A 175 -14.98 -8.38 -2.68
N VAL A 176 -14.83 -9.65 -3.06
CA VAL A 176 -14.34 -10.05 -4.38
C VAL A 176 -15.35 -11.00 -5.03
N GLU A 177 -15.96 -10.51 -6.10
CA GLU A 177 -17.00 -11.20 -6.87
C GLU A 177 -16.48 -12.47 -7.55
N LYS A 178 -15.28 -12.41 -8.13
CA LYS A 178 -14.64 -13.56 -8.79
C LYS A 178 -13.99 -14.46 -7.75
N GLU A 179 -14.58 -15.63 -7.49
CA GLU A 179 -14.08 -16.60 -6.51
C GLU A 179 -12.61 -16.98 -6.73
N LYS A 180 -12.21 -17.21 -7.99
CA LYS A 180 -10.82 -17.53 -8.36
C LYS A 180 -9.79 -16.47 -7.96
N ASP A 181 -10.22 -15.23 -7.74
CA ASP A 181 -9.33 -14.12 -7.35
C ASP A 181 -9.24 -13.94 -5.83
N ARG A 182 -10.08 -14.60 -5.03
CA ARG A 182 -10.18 -14.40 -3.57
C ARG A 182 -8.89 -14.72 -2.82
N GLY A 183 -8.24 -15.84 -3.15
CA GLY A 183 -6.99 -16.29 -2.49
C GLY A 183 -5.77 -15.37 -2.74
N ARG A 184 -5.92 -14.33 -3.57
CA ARG A 184 -4.87 -13.34 -3.87
C ARG A 184 -4.76 -12.26 -2.81
N TRP A 185 -5.78 -12.08 -1.97
CA TRP A 185 -5.83 -11.02 -0.97
C TRP A 185 -5.56 -11.59 0.42
N VAL A 186 -4.75 -10.86 1.17
CA VAL A 186 -4.31 -11.27 2.50
C VAL A 186 -4.46 -10.12 3.47
N ALA A 187 -4.64 -10.48 4.74
CA ALA A 187 -4.64 -9.57 5.87
C ALA A 187 -3.59 -10.02 6.89
N VAL A 188 -3.03 -9.07 7.63
CA VAL A 188 -2.17 -9.33 8.79
C VAL A 188 -2.90 -8.83 10.04
N GLN A 189 -2.45 -9.22 11.24
CA GLN A 189 -2.94 -8.59 12.47
C GLN A 189 -1.86 -7.70 13.07
N VAL A 190 -2.26 -6.52 13.53
CA VAL A 190 -1.37 -5.49 14.06
C VAL A 190 -1.78 -5.05 15.45
N GLU A 191 -0.80 -4.59 16.22
CA GLU A 191 -1.03 -3.97 17.52
C GLU A 191 -0.37 -2.60 17.60
N TYR A 192 -1.03 -1.69 18.31
CA TYR A 192 -0.45 -0.39 18.68
C TYR A 192 0.86 -0.57 19.45
N ARG A 193 1.86 0.25 19.13
CA ARG A 193 3.11 0.36 19.92
C ARG A 193 3.31 1.77 20.45
N SER A 194 3.25 2.77 19.59
CA SER A 194 3.41 4.16 20.03
C SER A 194 2.73 5.15 19.09
N LYS A 195 2.40 6.32 19.62
CA LYS A 195 1.97 7.48 18.84
C LYS A 195 3.12 8.48 18.88
N LEU A 196 3.47 9.05 17.75
CA LEU A 196 4.50 10.09 17.71
C LEU A 196 3.99 11.34 18.41
N THR A 197 4.84 11.93 19.25
CA THR A 197 4.57 13.24 19.86
C THR A 197 4.53 14.33 18.79
N LYS A 198 5.32 14.18 17.73
CA LYS A 198 5.34 15.03 16.54
C LYS A 198 5.14 14.16 15.29
N PRO A 199 3.98 14.26 14.60
CA PRO A 199 3.80 13.58 13.33
C PRO A 199 4.82 14.02 12.28
N VAL A 200 5.29 13.08 11.46
CA VAL A 200 6.17 13.36 10.32
C VAL A 200 5.33 13.45 9.06
N TYR A 201 5.08 14.67 8.61
CA TYR A 201 4.18 14.93 7.48
C TYR A 201 4.83 14.60 6.13
N LEU A 202 3.99 14.28 5.14
CA LEU A 202 4.43 14.03 3.77
C LEU A 202 5.28 15.18 3.20
N SER A 203 4.90 16.42 3.49
CA SER A 203 5.63 17.62 3.05
C SER A 203 7.01 17.75 3.68
N GLU A 204 7.25 17.12 4.84
CA GLU A 204 8.57 17.03 5.44
C GLU A 204 9.38 15.90 4.79
N LEU A 205 8.80 14.72 4.61
CA LEU A 205 9.45 13.58 3.94
C LEU A 205 9.93 13.96 2.53
N GLN A 206 9.12 14.72 1.78
CA GLN A 206 9.44 15.17 0.43
C GLN A 206 10.73 16.01 0.34
N LYS A 207 11.13 16.70 1.42
CA LYS A 207 12.37 17.50 1.45
C LYS A 207 13.62 16.63 1.32
N TYR A 208 13.52 15.34 1.64
CA TYR A 208 14.62 14.38 1.64
C TYR A 208 14.60 13.42 0.45
N LYS A 209 13.71 13.67 -0.53
CA LYS A 209 13.57 12.84 -1.74
C LYS A 209 14.63 13.13 -2.81
N GLY A 210 15.10 14.37 -2.92
CA GLY A 210 15.92 14.83 -4.05
C GLY A 210 17.34 14.24 -4.07
N GLY A 211 17.87 13.98 -5.27
CA GLY A 211 19.25 13.52 -5.47
C GLY A 211 19.56 12.21 -4.75
N SER A 212 20.68 12.17 -4.02
CA SER A 212 21.09 11.07 -3.13
C SER A 212 20.52 11.22 -1.72
N GLY A 213 19.36 11.86 -1.56
CA GLY A 213 18.70 12.01 -0.27
C GLY A 213 18.35 10.66 0.35
N VAL A 214 18.36 10.58 1.69
CA VAL A 214 18.10 9.35 2.45
C VAL A 214 16.72 8.73 2.15
N LEU A 215 15.74 9.54 1.71
CA LEU A 215 14.40 9.07 1.34
C LEU A 215 14.17 9.01 -0.18
N SER A 216 15.24 9.11 -1.00
CA SER A 216 15.14 9.13 -2.46
C SER A 216 14.42 7.91 -3.04
N ASN A 217 14.63 6.74 -2.42
CA ASN A 217 14.02 5.46 -2.84
C ASN A 217 12.79 5.06 -2.02
N MET A 218 12.38 5.88 -1.04
CA MET A 218 11.29 5.54 -0.14
C MET A 218 10.01 5.34 -0.93
N GLN A 219 9.39 4.15 -0.77
CA GLN A 219 8.22 3.76 -1.54
C GLN A 219 7.02 4.68 -1.32
N GLU A 220 6.91 5.32 -0.15
CA GLU A 220 5.89 6.34 0.10
C GLU A 220 5.99 7.52 -0.89
N LEU A 221 7.21 7.88 -1.28
CA LEU A 221 7.49 9.04 -2.12
C LEU A 221 7.58 8.69 -3.62
N THR A 222 7.90 7.44 -3.95
CA THR A 222 8.06 6.97 -5.34
C THR A 222 6.83 6.23 -5.86
N ALA A 223 6.03 5.62 -4.98
CA ALA A 223 4.83 4.86 -5.30
C ALA A 223 3.62 5.32 -4.46
N ALA A 224 3.26 6.60 -4.53
CA ALA A 224 2.28 7.24 -3.65
C ALA A 224 0.90 6.54 -3.53
N ARG A 225 0.47 5.83 -4.58
CA ARG A 225 -0.81 5.07 -4.59
C ARG A 225 -0.74 3.72 -3.88
N LEU A 226 0.43 3.29 -3.41
CA LEU A 226 0.62 2.05 -2.68
C LEU A 226 0.27 2.25 -1.22
N SER A 227 -0.68 1.47 -0.69
CA SER A 227 -1.16 1.60 0.70
C SER A 227 -0.32 0.85 1.73
N VAL A 228 0.43 -0.18 1.30
CA VAL A 228 1.36 -0.94 2.13
C VAL A 228 2.71 -0.97 1.42
N SER A 229 3.70 -0.32 2.00
CA SER A 229 5.01 -0.14 1.40
C SER A 229 6.12 -0.62 2.33
N LYS A 230 7.23 -1.05 1.72
CA LYS A 230 8.44 -1.41 2.45
C LYS A 230 9.20 -0.14 2.83
N VAL A 231 9.78 -0.16 4.02
CA VAL A 231 10.69 0.87 4.53
C VAL A 231 12.05 0.23 4.76
N SER A 232 13.11 0.83 4.23
CA SER A 232 14.47 0.36 4.51
C SER A 232 14.85 0.65 5.97
N GLU A 233 15.83 -0.07 6.52
CA GLU A 233 16.32 0.22 7.88
C GLU A 233 16.90 1.64 7.97
N GLU A 234 17.56 2.12 6.90
CA GLU A 234 18.06 3.49 6.81
C GLU A 234 16.93 4.53 6.84
N GLU A 235 15.87 4.32 6.06
CA GLU A 235 14.69 5.18 6.05
C GLU A 235 13.98 5.17 7.40
N TRP A 236 13.85 3.99 8.02
CA TRP A 236 13.24 3.82 9.33
C TRP A 236 13.99 4.62 10.39
N ASN A 237 15.29 4.38 10.53
CA ASN A 237 16.14 5.05 11.52
C ASN A 237 16.08 6.57 11.34
N PHE A 238 16.22 7.04 10.09
CA PHE A 238 16.14 8.46 9.78
C PHE A 238 14.82 9.10 10.23
N ILE A 239 13.69 8.41 10.02
CA ILE A 239 12.37 8.92 10.41
C ILE A 239 12.18 8.86 11.93
N THR A 240 12.65 7.81 12.60
CA THR A 240 12.49 7.66 14.06
C THR A 240 13.39 8.57 14.90
N GLU A 241 14.50 9.05 14.33
CA GLU A 241 15.44 9.95 15.01
C GLU A 241 15.05 11.44 14.91
N LYS A 242 13.95 11.76 14.21
CA LYS A 242 13.44 13.14 14.04
C LYS A 242 12.47 13.59 15.14
#